data_AF-A0A1C0SF87-F1
#
_entry.id   AF-A0A1C0SF87-F1
#
_cell.length_a   1.000
_cell.length_b   1.000
_cell.length_c   1.000
_cell.angle_alpha   90.00
_cell.angle_beta   90.00
_cell.angle_gamma   90.00
#
_symmetry.space_group_name_H-M   'P 1'
#
loop_
_entity.id
_entity.type
_entity.pdbx_description
1 polymer ?
#
loop_
_entity_poly.entity_id
_entity_poly.type
_entity_poly.pdbx_seq_one_letter_code
_entity_poly.pdbx_strand_id
1 'polypeptide(L)'
;MDAKQALEEKIALAVIGAVRDPAVPADAAAARPIINAVSEKIAPAIVHATNNEPIWQSRVTIGAVAGLIGGTYGLVLDFLDGTLPTAESLTAQVVVIAGAALTLYGRWAAKKPLGD
;
A
#
# COMPACT_ATOMS: atom_id res chain seq x y z
N MET A 1 -2.45 -1.93 19.38
CA MET A 1 -1.31 -1.03 19.10
C MET A 1 -1.82 0.00 18.12
N ASP A 2 -1.84 1.27 18.52
CA ASP A 2 -2.33 2.37 17.69
C ASP A 2 -1.27 2.78 16.64
N ALA A 3 -1.69 3.34 15.49
CA ALA A 3 -0.79 3.79 14.43
C ALA A 3 0.24 4.83 14.95
N LYS A 4 -0.19 5.67 15.90
CA LYS A 4 0.69 6.60 16.61
C LYS A 4 1.79 5.85 17.40
N GLN A 5 1.42 4.83 18.17
CA GLN A 5 2.38 4.03 18.94
C GLN A 5 3.39 3.31 18.03
N ALA A 6 2.93 2.78 16.89
CA ALA A 6 3.80 2.14 15.90
C ALA A 6 4.79 3.13 15.26
N LEU A 7 4.37 4.37 15.04
CA LEU A 7 5.25 5.43 14.53
C LEU A 7 6.27 5.85 15.59
N GLU A 8 5.83 6.06 16.83
CA GLU A 8 6.69 6.43 17.97
C GLU A 8 7.77 5.37 18.22
N GLU A 9 7.43 4.08 18.16
CA GLU A 9 8.39 2.99 18.30
C GLU A 9 9.45 2.98 17.19
N LYS A 10 9.04 3.21 15.93
CA LYS A 10 9.97 3.33 14.80
C LYS A 10 10.89 4.55 14.93
N ILE A 11 10.37 5.68 15.39
CA ILE A 11 11.15 6.88 15.70
C ILE A 11 12.17 6.57 16.80
N ALA A 12 11.74 5.96 17.90
CA ALA A 12 12.62 5.62 19.02
C ALA A 12 13.77 4.71 18.58
N LEU A 13 13.49 3.64 17.82
CA LEU A 13 14.52 2.73 17.30
C LEU A 13 15.50 3.44 16.37
N ALA A 14 15.02 4.33 15.52
CA ALA A 14 15.87 5.09 14.60
C ALA A 14 16.74 6.12 15.34
N VAL A 15 16.18 6.83 16.33
CA VAL A 15 16.92 7.77 17.20
C VAL A 15 17.99 7.03 18.01
N ILE A 16 17.64 5.91 18.66
CA ILE A 16 18.60 5.08 19.40
C ILE A 16 19.73 4.62 18.48
N GLY A 17 19.41 4.22 17.25
CA GLY A 17 20.41 3.87 16.25
C GLY A 17 21.37 5.02 15.91
N ALA A 18 20.83 6.22 15.72
CA ALA A 18 21.63 7.41 15.41
C ALA A 18 22.50 7.85 16.61
N VAL A 19 21.97 7.80 17.84
CA VAL A 19 22.72 8.15 19.07
C VAL A 19 23.84 7.14 19.36
N ARG A 20 23.67 5.87 18.96
CA ARG A 20 24.69 4.84 19.11
C ARG A 20 25.83 4.96 18.09
N ASP A 21 25.67 5.77 17.04
CA ASP A 21 26.71 6.00 16.06
C ASP A 21 27.74 7.01 16.61
N PRO A 22 28.99 6.60 16.91
CA PRO A 22 30.00 7.50 17.46
C PRO A 22 30.41 8.62 16.48
N ALA A 23 30.05 8.52 15.20
CA ALA A 23 30.24 9.59 14.21
C ALA A 23 29.16 10.68 14.28
N VAL A 24 28.06 10.45 15.00
CA VAL A 24 26.98 11.41 15.21
C VAL A 24 27.16 12.04 16.60
N PRO A 25 27.56 13.33 16.70
CA PRO A 25 27.63 14.01 17.99
C PRO A 25 26.25 13.95 18.68
N ALA A 26 26.16 13.93 20.00
CA ALA A 26 24.85 13.96 20.70
C ALA A 26 24.46 15.38 21.16
N ASP A 27 25.05 16.41 20.54
CA ASP A 27 24.81 17.83 20.81
C ASP A 27 23.66 18.37 19.93
N ALA A 28 23.09 19.54 20.24
CA ALA A 28 22.04 20.21 19.46
C ALA A 28 22.42 20.37 17.97
N ALA A 29 23.72 20.49 17.65
CA ALA A 29 24.24 20.51 16.29
C ALA A 29 23.96 19.21 15.50
N ALA A 30 23.76 18.09 16.19
CA ALA A 30 23.48 16.80 15.59
C ALA A 30 21.99 16.47 15.44
N ALA A 31 21.11 17.36 15.89
CA ALA A 31 19.67 17.21 15.67
C ALA A 31 19.35 16.99 14.19
N ARG A 32 20.04 17.68 13.27
CA ARG A 32 19.82 17.52 11.83
C ARG A 32 20.32 16.16 11.28
N PRO A 33 21.55 15.71 11.57
CA PRO A 33 21.97 14.34 11.30
C PRO A 33 21.02 13.27 11.83
N ILE A 34 20.56 13.39 13.09
CA ILE A 34 19.61 12.43 13.69
C ILE A 34 18.29 12.45 12.94
N ILE A 35 17.72 13.63 12.66
CA ILE A 35 16.48 13.76 11.87
C ILE A 35 16.63 13.09 10.51
N ASN A 36 17.74 13.34 9.80
CA ASN A 36 17.98 12.73 8.48
C ASN A 36 18.03 11.19 8.58
N ALA A 37 18.78 10.64 9.55
CA ALA A 37 18.89 9.20 9.76
C ALA A 37 17.53 8.55 10.13
N VAL A 38 16.71 9.26 10.92
CA VAL A 38 15.35 8.83 11.26
C VAL A 38 14.44 8.90 10.04
N SER A 39 14.46 9.99 9.30
CA SER A 39 13.67 10.18 8.08
C SER A 39 14.00 9.12 7.03
N GLU A 40 15.27 8.82 6.78
CA GLU A 40 15.68 7.77 5.85
C GLU A 40 15.15 6.38 6.24
N LYS A 41 15.14 6.05 7.54
CA LYS A 41 14.60 4.76 8.02
C LYS A 41 13.08 4.68 7.96
N ILE A 42 12.39 5.78 8.23
CA ILE A 42 10.93 5.77 8.44
C ILE A 42 10.18 6.15 7.17
N ALA A 43 10.76 6.96 6.29
CA ALA A 43 10.11 7.40 5.06
C ALA A 43 9.57 6.24 4.22
N PRO A 44 10.32 5.14 3.98
CA PRO A 44 9.77 4.00 3.24
C PRO A 44 8.54 3.39 3.92
N ALA A 45 8.57 3.24 5.25
CA ALA A 45 7.45 2.71 6.00
C ALA A 45 6.20 3.60 5.93
N ILE A 46 6.37 4.93 5.96
CA ILE A 46 5.26 5.88 5.78
C ILE A 46 4.73 5.81 4.35
N VAL A 47 5.60 5.76 3.34
CA VAL A 47 5.21 5.64 1.93
C VAL A 47 4.36 4.39 1.70
N HIS A 48 4.77 3.24 2.24
CA HIS A 48 4.00 2.01 2.16
C HIS A 48 2.68 2.09 2.94
N ALA A 49 2.69 2.63 4.16
CA ALA A 49 1.49 2.77 4.98
C ALA A 49 0.44 3.72 4.37
N THR A 50 0.88 4.72 3.62
CA THR A 50 0.02 5.69 2.95
C THR A 50 -0.29 5.33 1.50
N ASN A 51 0.15 4.15 1.03
CA ASN A 51 -0.02 3.72 -0.36
C ASN A 51 0.61 4.66 -1.41
N ASN A 52 1.60 5.49 -1.03
CA ASN A 52 2.27 6.45 -1.93
C ASN A 52 3.44 5.87 -2.75
N GLU A 53 3.67 4.56 -2.66
CA GLU A 53 4.67 3.84 -3.45
C GLU A 53 4.39 3.89 -4.97
N PRO A 54 5.43 3.84 -5.84
CA PRO A 54 5.26 3.78 -7.28
C PRO A 54 4.35 2.62 -7.71
N ILE A 55 3.55 2.85 -8.74
CA ILE A 55 2.48 1.94 -9.19
C ILE A 55 3.02 0.53 -9.49
N TRP A 56 4.22 0.42 -10.09
CA TRP A 56 4.87 -0.84 -10.44
C TRP A 56 5.48 -1.60 -9.25
N GLN A 57 5.65 -0.96 -8.09
CA GLN A 57 6.10 -1.61 -6.85
C GLN A 57 4.93 -1.94 -5.91
N SER A 58 3.74 -1.44 -6.24
CA SER A 58 2.60 -1.56 -5.35
C SER A 58 1.94 -2.93 -5.41
N ARG A 59 2.00 -3.67 -4.30
CA ARG A 59 1.30 -4.94 -4.14
C ARG A 59 -0.22 -4.79 -4.30
N VAL A 60 -0.76 -3.66 -3.84
CA VAL A 60 -2.20 -3.34 -3.97
C VAL A 60 -2.57 -3.13 -5.43
N THR A 61 -1.78 -2.36 -6.18
CA THR A 61 -2.04 -2.16 -7.61
C THR A 61 -1.90 -3.47 -8.38
N ILE A 62 -0.78 -4.17 -8.21
CA ILE A 62 -0.48 -5.40 -8.93
C ILE A 62 -1.57 -6.44 -8.69
N GLY A 63 -2.00 -6.63 -7.44
CA GLY A 63 -3.07 -7.55 -7.08
C GLY A 63 -4.41 -7.17 -7.69
N ALA A 64 -4.77 -5.88 -7.66
CA ALA A 64 -6.02 -5.42 -8.25
C ALA A 64 -6.03 -5.53 -9.79
N VAL A 65 -4.91 -5.20 -10.46
CA VAL A 65 -4.76 -5.41 -11.90
C VAL A 65 -4.86 -6.89 -12.26
N ALA A 66 -4.21 -7.77 -11.50
CA ALA A 66 -4.34 -9.21 -11.69
C ALA A 66 -5.79 -9.69 -11.52
N GLY A 67 -6.52 -9.16 -10.53
CA GLY A 67 -7.94 -9.43 -10.35
C GLY A 67 -8.81 -8.97 -11.52
N LEU A 68 -8.57 -7.77 -12.05
CA LEU A 68 -9.25 -7.28 -13.25
C LEU A 68 -8.99 -8.18 -14.47
N ILE A 69 -7.73 -8.54 -14.71
CA ILE A 69 -7.35 -9.41 -15.82
C ILE A 69 -8.00 -10.78 -15.66
N GLY A 70 -7.87 -11.42 -14.49
CA GLY A 70 -8.41 -12.76 -14.24
C GLY A 70 -9.94 -12.80 -14.33
N GLY A 71 -10.64 -11.85 -13.71
CA GLY A 71 -12.10 -11.77 -13.76
C GLY A 71 -12.62 -11.50 -15.17
N THR A 72 -11.98 -10.58 -15.91
CA THR A 72 -12.38 -10.27 -17.29
C THR A 72 -12.09 -11.44 -18.22
N TYR A 73 -10.95 -12.11 -18.05
CA TYR A 73 -10.60 -13.28 -18.84
C TYR A 73 -11.61 -14.42 -18.64
N GLY A 74 -12.04 -14.67 -17.40
CA GLY A 74 -13.10 -15.63 -17.09
C GLY A 74 -14.41 -15.31 -17.81
N LEU A 75 -14.87 -14.05 -17.76
CA LEU A 75 -16.07 -13.61 -18.50
C LEU A 75 -15.94 -13.86 -20.00
N VAL A 76 -14.81 -13.47 -20.58
CA VAL A 76 -14.58 -13.59 -22.02
C VAL A 76 -14.60 -15.06 -22.45
N LEU A 77 -13.99 -15.96 -21.68
CA LEU A 77 -14.04 -17.40 -21.97
C LEU A 77 -15.47 -17.94 -21.94
N ASP A 78 -16.23 -17.62 -20.89
CA ASP A 78 -17.63 -18.05 -20.77
C ASP A 78 -18.44 -17.60 -22.01
N PHE A 79 -18.25 -16.36 -22.48
CA PHE A 79 -18.91 -15.89 -23.70
C PHE A 79 -18.42 -16.55 -25.00
N LEU A 80 -17.12 -16.86 -25.11
CA LEU A 80 -16.53 -17.47 -26.32
C LEU A 80 -16.87 -18.95 -26.45
N ASP A 81 -17.06 -19.67 -25.35
CA ASP A 81 -17.44 -21.09 -25.35
C ASP A 81 -18.92 -21.31 -25.73
N GLY A 82 -19.67 -20.24 -26.00
CA GLY A 82 -21.06 -20.29 -26.48
C GLY A 82 -22.08 -20.65 -25.41
N THR A 83 -21.64 -20.89 -24.17
CA THR A 83 -22.49 -21.10 -23.00
C THR A 83 -22.59 -19.82 -22.20
N LEU A 84 -23.79 -19.24 -22.09
CA LEU A 84 -23.98 -18.09 -21.21
C LEU A 84 -23.50 -18.43 -19.78
N PRO A 85 -22.74 -17.54 -19.12
CA PRO A 85 -22.31 -17.77 -17.76
C PRO A 85 -23.53 -17.97 -16.86
N THR A 86 -23.44 -18.93 -15.95
CA THR A 86 -24.46 -19.09 -14.91
C THR A 86 -24.54 -17.81 -14.07
N ALA A 87 -25.70 -17.57 -13.46
CA ALA A 87 -25.85 -16.42 -12.57
C ALA A 87 -24.78 -16.39 -11.45
N GLU A 88 -24.35 -17.57 -10.98
CA GLU A 88 -23.28 -17.73 -10.00
C GLU A 88 -21.91 -17.34 -10.56
N SER A 89 -21.53 -17.86 -11.74
CA SER A 89 -20.25 -17.51 -12.40
C SER A 89 -20.17 -16.02 -12.71
N LEU A 90 -21.23 -15.47 -13.31
CA LEU A 90 -21.33 -14.06 -13.65
C LEU A 90 -21.21 -13.18 -12.40
N THR A 91 -21.93 -13.52 -11.32
CA THR A 91 -21.87 -12.76 -10.07
C THR A 91 -20.47 -12.79 -9.47
N ALA A 92 -19.82 -13.97 -9.43
CA ALA A 92 -18.46 -14.11 -8.91
C ALA A 92 -17.46 -13.23 -9.68
N GLN A 93 -17.50 -13.28 -11.01
CA GLN A 93 -16.60 -12.51 -11.87
C GLN A 93 -16.86 -11.00 -11.75
N VAL A 94 -18.12 -10.56 -11.74
CA VAL A 94 -18.49 -9.15 -11.55
C VAL A 94 -18.03 -8.63 -10.19
N VAL A 95 -18.17 -9.40 -9.12
CA VAL A 95 -17.71 -9.01 -7.77
C VAL A 95 -16.19 -8.85 -7.72
N VAL A 96 -15.44 -9.76 -8.33
CA VAL A 96 -13.96 -9.66 -8.40
C VAL A 96 -13.54 -8.42 -9.18
N ILE A 97 -14.14 -8.19 -10.36
CA ILE A 97 -13.83 -7.02 -11.20
C ILE A 97 -14.19 -5.73 -10.47
N ALA A 98 -15.38 -5.65 -9.89
CA ALA A 98 -15.84 -4.47 -9.17
C ALA A 98 -14.97 -4.19 -7.93
N GLY A 99 -14.61 -5.22 -7.17
CA GLY A 99 -13.72 -5.08 -6.01
C GLY A 99 -12.31 -4.62 -6.41
N ALA A 100 -11.77 -5.16 -7.49
CA ALA A 100 -10.48 -4.73 -8.04
C ALA A 100 -10.53 -3.28 -8.55
N ALA A 101 -11.57 -2.91 -9.28
CA ALA A 101 -11.78 -1.53 -9.74
C ALA A 101 -11.92 -0.55 -8.56
N LEU A 102 -12.70 -0.91 -7.54
CA LEU A 102 -12.85 -0.13 -6.32
C LEU A 102 -11.51 0.02 -5.59
N THR A 103 -10.70 -1.03 -5.53
CA THR A 103 -9.36 -0.98 -4.93
C THR A 103 -8.43 0.00 -5.67
N LEU A 104 -8.42 -0.04 -7.00
CA LEU A 104 -7.64 0.89 -7.82
C LEU A 104 -8.14 2.33 -7.67
N TYR A 105 -9.47 2.54 -7.68
CA TYR A 105 -10.07 3.84 -7.43
C TYR A 105 -9.67 4.39 -6.05
N GLY A 106 -9.77 3.55 -5.02
CA GLY A 106 -9.37 3.89 -3.65
C GLY A 106 -7.90 4.31 -3.55
N ARG A 107 -7.04 3.68 -4.35
CA ARG A 107 -5.61 4.00 -4.37
C ARG A 107 -5.27 5.25 -5.20
N TRP A 108 -5.88 5.44 -6.37
CA TRP A 108 -5.46 6.46 -7.33
C TRP A 108 -6.25 7.76 -7.25
N ALA A 109 -7.52 7.70 -6.84
CA ALA A 109 -8.44 8.82 -6.92
C ALA A 109 -9.04 9.21 -5.56
N ALA A 110 -9.29 8.26 -4.66
CA ALA A 110 -9.85 8.57 -3.35
C ALA A 110 -8.84 9.32 -2.48
N LYS A 111 -9.27 10.43 -1.88
CA LYS A 111 -8.45 11.29 -1.00
C LYS A 111 -8.85 11.22 0.48
N LYS A 112 -9.88 10.43 0.79
CA LYS A 112 -10.43 10.22 2.13
C LYS A 112 -10.62 8.73 2.40
N PRO A 113 -10.43 8.26 3.63
CA PRO A 113 -10.74 6.89 3.98
C PRO A 113 -12.25 6.65 3.94
N LEU A 114 -12.64 5.38 3.86
CA LEU A 114 -14.05 5.00 3.92
C LEU A 114 -14.58 5.24 5.33
N GLY A 115 -15.66 6.03 5.44
CA GLY A 115 -16.35 6.28 6.71
C GLY A 115 -15.89 7.54 7.46
N ASP A 116 -15.05 8.38 6.85
CA ASP A 116 -14.74 9.74 7.31
C ASP A 116 -15.78 10.78 6.87
#